data_AF-A0A7L1P0S2-F1
#
_entry.id   AF-A0A7L1P0S2-F1
#
_cell.length_a   1.000
_cell.length_b   1.000
_cell.length_c   1.000
_cell.angle_alpha   90.00
_cell.angle_beta   90.00
_cell.angle_gamma   90.00
#
_symmetry.space_group_name_H-M   'P 1'
#
loop_
_entity.id
_entity.type
_entity.pdbx_description
1 polymer ?
#
loop_
_entity_poly.entity_id
_entity_poly.type
_entity_poly.pdbx_seq_one_letter_code
_entity_poly.pdbx_strand_id
1 'polypeptide(L)'
;YPSGNLAIVLVQDKAQLICIIQEDKPSKAKVQAVFNSNGRGTCCYPNGAVWINMNIQGGQYSDQAGSRVRKWTWPNSTTSSGPHTPLSPIFISLNQYVGVRILSQDKIIVSFLAMGQQAKFNVGTKVQVSDGGQLSALAPLGQEELLLLAFRVKILWLLDRLRGCLNFPSNKQRDKIKPPAYLSTQTSKILRLCTSSDVSSELRSSIRAIVNA
;
A
#
# COMPACT_ATOMS: atom_id res chain seq x y z
N TYR A 1 26.33 6.88 -14.06
CA TYR A 1 25.67 8.15 -14.45
C TYR A 1 26.42 8.80 -15.60
N PRO A 2 25.84 9.75 -16.35
CA PRO A 2 26.58 10.52 -17.35
C PRO A 2 27.84 11.21 -16.79
N SER A 3 27.82 11.55 -15.50
CA SER A 3 28.94 12.07 -14.72
C SER A 3 30.11 11.09 -14.52
N GLY A 4 29.94 9.80 -14.85
CA GLY A 4 30.89 8.74 -14.51
C GLY A 4 30.68 8.12 -13.11
N ASN A 5 29.83 8.70 -12.27
CA ASN A 5 29.58 8.14 -10.93
C ASN A 5 28.76 6.84 -10.98
N LEU A 6 28.94 5.99 -9.97
CA LEU A 6 28.22 4.72 -9.83
C LEU A 6 26.73 4.97 -9.60
N ALA A 7 25.87 4.33 -10.41
CA ALA A 7 24.42 4.50 -10.31
C ALA A 7 23.75 3.37 -9.56
N ILE A 8 24.00 2.13 -9.99
CA ILE A 8 23.27 0.95 -9.56
C ILE A 8 24.29 -0.18 -9.40
N VAL A 9 24.20 -0.89 -8.27
CA VAL A 9 25.00 -2.07 -7.96
C VAL A 9 24.05 -3.25 -7.77
N LEU A 10 24.31 -4.33 -8.49
CA LEU A 10 23.67 -5.62 -8.24
C LEU A 10 24.67 -6.51 -7.52
N VAL A 11 24.33 -6.91 -6.30
CA VAL A 11 25.12 -7.82 -5.49
C VAL A 11 24.38 -9.14 -5.38
N GLN A 12 25.05 -10.24 -5.66
CA GLN A 12 24.52 -11.57 -5.44
C GLN A 12 25.22 -12.20 -4.23
N ASP A 13 24.45 -12.52 -3.19
CA ASP A 13 24.91 -13.26 -2.01
C ASP A 13 24.15 -14.58 -1.92
N LYS A 14 24.84 -15.69 -2.21
CA LYS A 14 24.24 -17.03 -2.30
C LYS A 14 23.02 -17.05 -3.24
N ALA A 15 21.82 -17.18 -2.68
CA ALA A 15 20.53 -17.20 -3.37
C ALA A 15 19.79 -15.86 -3.31
N GLN A 16 20.37 -14.81 -2.72
CA GLN A 16 19.79 -13.48 -2.62
C GLN A 16 20.43 -12.52 -3.63
N LEU A 17 19.60 -11.72 -4.28
CA LEU A 17 20.02 -10.62 -5.13
C LEU A 17 19.65 -9.30 -4.43
N ILE A 18 20.61 -8.41 -4.29
CA ILE A 18 20.45 -7.09 -3.70
C ILE A 18 20.75 -6.05 -4.77
N CYS A 19 19.77 -5.21 -5.08
CA CYS A 19 19.93 -4.04 -5.92
C CYS A 19 20.09 -2.81 -5.03
N ILE A 20 21.20 -2.09 -5.18
CA ILE A 20 21.52 -0.87 -4.46
C ILE A 20 21.58 0.28 -5.47
N ILE A 21 20.87 1.36 -5.21
CA ILE A 21 20.85 2.58 -6.02
C ILE A 21 21.55 3.68 -5.24
N GLN A 22 22.52 4.35 -5.87
CA GLN A 22 23.33 5.39 -5.24
C GLN A 22 23.07 6.77 -5.85
N GLU A 23 23.34 7.82 -5.07
CA GLU A 23 23.33 9.20 -5.57
C GLU A 23 24.38 9.43 -6.66
N ASP A 24 24.10 10.36 -7.57
CA ASP A 24 25.08 10.83 -8.54
C ASP A 24 26.09 11.78 -7.89
N LYS A 25 27.01 11.22 -7.09
CA LYS A 25 28.08 11.97 -6.41
C LYS A 25 29.44 11.25 -6.49
N PRO A 26 30.55 12.00 -6.59
CA PRO A 26 31.88 11.43 -6.74
C PRO A 26 32.48 10.83 -5.47
N SER A 27 32.06 11.31 -4.28
CA SER A 27 32.52 10.77 -3.00
C SER A 27 31.38 10.73 -1.99
N LYS A 28 31.42 9.75 -1.09
CA LYS A 28 30.42 9.54 -0.03
C LYS A 28 28.98 9.53 -0.56
N ALA A 29 28.78 8.96 -1.75
CA ALA A 29 27.46 8.81 -2.36
C ALA A 29 26.55 8.03 -1.42
N LYS A 30 25.40 8.61 -1.08
CA LYS A 30 24.42 7.95 -0.23
C LYS A 30 23.63 6.92 -1.04
N VAL A 31 23.14 5.91 -0.34
CA VAL A 31 22.20 4.95 -0.90
C VAL A 31 20.82 5.60 -0.96
N GLN A 32 20.24 5.66 -2.16
CA GLN A 32 18.90 6.18 -2.39
C GLN A 32 17.83 5.10 -2.33
N ALA A 33 18.16 3.86 -2.71
CA ALA A 33 17.25 2.74 -2.54
C ALA A 33 18.00 1.41 -2.46
N VAL A 34 17.36 0.45 -1.79
CA VAL A 34 17.80 -0.95 -1.72
C VAL A 34 16.59 -1.85 -1.98
N PHE A 35 16.76 -2.86 -2.83
CA PHE A 35 15.78 -3.91 -3.05
C PHE A 35 16.47 -5.27 -2.90
N ASN A 36 15.87 -6.16 -2.13
CA ASN A 36 16.38 -7.51 -1.92
C ASN A 36 15.35 -8.51 -2.49
N SER A 37 15.84 -9.57 -3.13
CA SER A 37 15.01 -10.65 -3.67
C SER A 37 14.20 -11.40 -2.61
N ASN A 38 14.46 -11.20 -1.32
CA ASN A 38 13.57 -11.63 -0.23
C ASN A 38 12.28 -10.78 -0.08
N GLY A 39 12.03 -9.85 -1.00
CA GLY A 39 10.83 -9.03 -1.05
C GLY A 39 10.87 -7.79 -0.16
N ARG A 40 12.03 -7.48 0.45
CA ARG A 40 12.24 -6.22 1.18
C ARG A 40 12.74 -5.13 0.24
N GLY A 41 12.26 -3.92 0.44
CA GLY A 41 12.79 -2.76 -0.26
C GLY A 41 12.63 -1.47 0.52
N THR A 42 13.53 -0.53 0.27
CA THR A 42 13.50 0.79 0.91
C THR A 42 13.97 1.83 -0.09
N CYS A 43 13.27 2.95 -0.15
CA CYS A 43 13.64 4.13 -0.92
C CYS A 43 13.74 5.33 0.01
N CYS A 44 14.70 6.20 -0.22
CA CYS A 44 14.96 7.38 0.59
C CYS A 44 14.83 8.66 -0.25
N TYR A 45 14.39 9.73 0.40
CA TYR A 45 14.51 11.08 -0.11
C TYR A 45 15.98 11.53 -0.19
N PRO A 46 16.31 12.57 -0.97
CA PRO A 46 17.67 13.13 -1.03
C PRO A 46 18.23 13.61 0.33
N ASN A 47 17.34 13.98 1.26
CA ASN A 47 17.74 14.34 2.64
C ASN A 47 18.09 13.11 3.51
N GLY A 48 17.83 11.89 3.03
CA GLY A 48 18.05 10.62 3.73
C GLY A 48 16.84 10.08 4.47
N ALA A 49 15.72 10.82 4.53
CA ALA A 49 14.49 10.34 5.16
C ALA A 49 13.88 9.18 4.36
N VAL A 50 13.27 8.22 5.06
CA VAL A 50 12.64 7.05 4.42
C VAL A 50 11.38 7.49 3.69
N TRP A 51 11.39 7.32 2.37
CA TRP A 51 10.24 7.60 1.52
C TRP A 51 9.33 6.38 1.41
N ILE A 52 9.89 5.22 1.08
CA ILE A 52 9.16 3.96 1.02
C ILE A 52 9.88 2.91 1.85
N ASN A 53 9.11 2.13 2.58
CA ASN A 53 9.57 0.88 3.17
C ASN A 53 8.57 -0.22 2.84
N MET A 54 9.04 -1.36 2.36
CA MET A 54 8.19 -2.47 1.95
C MET A 54 8.83 -3.83 2.25
N ASN A 55 7.97 -4.83 2.39
CA ASN A 55 8.30 -6.23 2.67
C ASN A 55 7.30 -7.15 1.94
N ILE A 56 7.33 -8.45 2.26
CA ILE A 56 6.47 -9.47 1.65
C ILE A 56 4.98 -9.34 1.97
N GLN A 57 4.59 -8.54 2.97
CA GLN A 57 3.19 -8.31 3.34
C GLN A 57 2.62 -7.06 2.66
N GLY A 58 3.45 -6.07 2.37
CA GLY A 58 3.01 -4.80 1.82
C GLY A 58 4.08 -3.73 1.86
N GLY A 59 3.66 -2.48 1.96
CA GLY A 59 4.56 -1.36 2.15
C GLY A 59 3.86 -0.11 2.66
N GLN A 60 4.69 0.88 2.97
CA GLN A 60 4.27 2.19 3.41
C GLN A 60 5.03 3.28 2.66
N TYR A 61 4.36 4.41 2.49
CA TYR A 61 4.85 5.64 1.94
C TYR A 61 4.82 6.69 3.06
N SER A 62 5.94 7.36 3.27
CA SER A 62 6.09 8.42 4.26
C SER A 62 6.45 9.74 3.58
N ASP A 63 6.11 10.86 4.21
CA ASP A 63 6.58 12.18 3.78
C ASP A 63 8.01 12.46 4.27
N GLN A 64 8.55 13.63 3.91
CA GLN A 64 9.90 14.03 4.29
C GLN A 64 10.07 14.27 5.81
N ALA A 65 8.97 14.47 6.56
CA ALA A 65 8.99 14.57 8.01
C ALA A 65 8.93 13.18 8.69
N GLY A 66 8.78 12.10 7.92
CA GLY A 66 8.67 10.73 8.39
C GLY A 66 7.24 10.32 8.77
N SER A 67 6.25 11.17 8.54
CA SER A 67 4.84 10.82 8.79
C SER A 67 4.33 9.87 7.73
N ARG A 68 3.59 8.84 8.13
CA ARG A 68 3.03 7.84 7.22
C ARG A 68 1.84 8.41 6.44
N VAL A 69 1.98 8.56 5.13
CA VAL A 69 0.93 9.12 4.25
C VAL A 69 0.08 8.03 3.61
N ARG A 70 0.67 6.88 3.27
CA ARG A 70 -0.06 5.77 2.62
C ARG A 70 0.49 4.43 3.08
N LYS A 71 -0.39 3.45 3.20
CA LYS A 71 -0.03 2.04 3.42
C LYS A 71 -0.76 1.17 2.41
N TRP A 72 -0.14 0.08 1.99
CA TRP A 72 -0.76 -0.92 1.14
C TRP A 72 -0.33 -2.31 1.58
N THR A 73 -1.14 -3.30 1.23
CA THR A 73 -0.83 -4.73 1.41
C THR A 73 -0.80 -5.40 0.05
N TRP A 74 0.09 -6.37 -0.12
CA TRP A 74 0.06 -7.21 -1.30
C TRP A 74 -1.14 -8.17 -1.23
N PRO A 75 -1.70 -8.58 -2.38
CA PRO A 75 -2.70 -9.64 -2.40
C PRO A 75 -2.05 -10.95 -1.92
N ASN A 76 -2.37 -11.39 -0.70
CA ASN A 76 -2.01 -12.73 -0.23
C ASN A 76 -2.94 -13.77 -0.86
N SER A 77 -2.39 -14.93 -1.21
CA SER A 77 -3.16 -16.08 -1.71
C SER A 77 -4.13 -16.67 -0.68
N THR A 78 -3.99 -16.34 0.61
CA THR A 78 -4.69 -17.03 1.71
C THR A 78 -5.67 -16.19 2.53
N THR A 79 -5.71 -14.86 2.42
CA THR A 79 -6.60 -14.03 3.26
C THR A 79 -7.19 -12.84 2.49
N SER A 80 -8.45 -12.99 2.07
CA SER A 80 -9.25 -11.92 1.50
C SER A 80 -9.82 -11.03 2.62
N SER A 81 -9.48 -9.74 2.65
CA SER A 81 -10.32 -8.65 3.22
C SER A 81 -9.65 -7.27 3.33
N GLY A 82 -8.37 -7.09 3.00
CA GLY A 82 -7.72 -5.77 2.94
C GLY A 82 -7.82 -5.09 1.57
N PRO A 83 -7.61 -3.77 1.44
CA PRO A 83 -7.51 -3.11 0.14
C PRO A 83 -6.37 -3.76 -0.66
N HIS A 84 -6.77 -4.49 -1.70
CA HIS A 84 -5.89 -5.26 -2.57
C HIS A 84 -5.13 -4.32 -3.49
N THR A 85 -3.79 -4.35 -3.39
CA THR A 85 -2.88 -3.62 -4.27
C THR A 85 -2.97 -2.09 -4.07
N PRO A 86 -1.88 -1.32 -4.24
CA PRO A 86 -2.08 0.11 -4.43
C PRO A 86 -2.98 0.30 -5.66
N LEU A 87 -4.17 0.88 -5.47
CA LEU A 87 -5.18 1.11 -6.52
C LEU A 87 -4.62 1.85 -7.76
N SER A 88 -3.46 2.47 -7.61
CA SER A 88 -2.65 3.12 -8.63
C SER A 88 -1.18 2.73 -8.45
N PRO A 89 -0.41 2.51 -9.53
CA PRO A 89 1.02 2.29 -9.42
C PRO A 89 1.69 3.46 -8.69
N ILE A 90 2.63 3.17 -7.81
CA ILE A 90 3.42 4.20 -7.12
C ILE A 90 4.63 4.51 -7.98
N PHE A 91 4.88 5.80 -8.23
CA PHE A 91 6.03 6.27 -8.98
C PHE A 91 6.88 7.19 -8.10
N ILE A 92 8.18 6.94 -8.11
CA ILE A 92 9.17 7.75 -7.39
C ILE A 92 10.29 8.08 -8.34
N SER A 93 10.70 9.35 -8.37
CA SER A 93 11.98 9.78 -8.94
C SER A 93 12.98 9.89 -7.79
N LEU A 94 13.95 8.97 -7.75
CA LEU A 94 15.01 8.99 -6.74
C LEU A 94 16.00 10.12 -7.06
N ASN A 95 16.25 10.35 -8.34
CA ASN A 95 17.00 11.48 -8.87
C ASN A 95 16.60 11.75 -10.33
N GLN A 96 17.28 12.69 -10.98
CA GLN A 96 17.01 13.10 -12.37
C GLN A 96 17.14 11.97 -13.41
N TYR A 97 17.86 10.90 -13.11
CA TYR A 97 18.08 9.76 -14.01
C TYR A 97 17.38 8.48 -13.55
N VAL A 98 17.14 8.30 -12.25
CA VAL A 98 16.62 7.04 -11.68
C VAL A 98 15.22 7.21 -11.12
N GLY A 99 14.33 6.33 -11.57
CA GLY A 99 12.97 6.21 -11.08
C GLY A 99 12.62 4.79 -10.64
N VAL A 100 11.63 4.67 -9.77
CA VAL A 100 11.07 3.41 -9.27
C VAL A 100 9.57 3.42 -9.51
N ARG A 101 9.06 2.34 -10.12
CA ARG A 101 7.63 2.08 -10.31
C ARG A 101 7.22 0.82 -9.58
N ILE A 102 6.32 0.94 -8.63
CA ILE A 102 5.80 -0.18 -7.82
C ILE A 102 4.37 -0.47 -8.27
N LEU A 103 4.15 -1.63 -8.87
CA LEU A 103 2.81 -2.08 -9.28
C LEU A 103 2.30 -3.22 -8.40
N SER A 104 3.12 -4.25 -8.19
CA SER A 104 2.83 -5.43 -7.38
C SER A 104 4.12 -5.95 -6.75
N GLN A 105 4.01 -6.92 -5.85
CA GLN A 105 5.16 -7.52 -5.15
C GLN A 105 6.25 -8.01 -6.12
N ASP A 106 5.84 -8.59 -7.25
CA ASP A 106 6.68 -9.16 -8.30
C ASP A 106 6.96 -8.21 -9.47
N LYS A 107 6.40 -6.99 -9.44
CA LYS A 107 6.55 -6.00 -10.51
C LYS A 107 6.92 -4.65 -9.92
N ILE A 108 8.19 -4.55 -9.57
CA ILE A 108 8.83 -3.34 -9.07
C ILE A 108 9.93 -3.01 -10.06
N ILE A 109 9.75 -1.96 -10.85
CA ILE A 109 10.65 -1.62 -11.95
C ILE A 109 11.51 -0.45 -11.54
N VAL A 110 12.82 -0.64 -11.58
CA VAL A 110 13.78 0.46 -11.55
C VAL A 110 14.06 0.87 -12.99
N SER A 111 13.98 2.16 -13.28
CA SER A 111 14.29 2.73 -14.58
C SER A 111 15.44 3.71 -14.46
N PHE A 112 16.44 3.57 -15.32
CA PHE A 112 17.52 4.53 -15.52
C PHE A 112 17.35 5.17 -16.89
N LEU A 113 17.23 6.49 -16.96
CA LEU A 113 17.08 7.26 -18.19
C LEU A 113 18.19 8.30 -18.27
N ALA A 114 19.02 8.23 -19.32
CA ALA A 114 20.01 9.26 -19.62
C ALA A 114 20.33 9.29 -21.11
N MET A 115 20.67 10.47 -21.64
CA MET A 115 21.12 10.63 -23.03
C MET A 115 20.17 10.02 -24.07
N GLY A 116 18.86 10.14 -23.85
CA GLY A 116 17.82 9.56 -24.73
C GLY A 116 17.68 8.03 -24.66
N GLN A 117 18.45 7.35 -23.81
CA GLN A 117 18.41 5.90 -23.64
C GLN A 117 17.82 5.53 -22.28
N GLN A 118 17.07 4.42 -22.25
CA GLN A 118 16.42 3.93 -21.04
C GLN A 118 16.74 2.47 -20.79
N ALA A 119 17.22 2.16 -19.58
CA ALA A 119 17.32 0.81 -19.06
C ALA A 119 16.23 0.60 -18.01
N LYS A 120 15.58 -0.58 -18.03
CA LYS A 120 14.60 -0.99 -17.02
C LYS A 120 14.91 -2.39 -16.58
N PHE A 121 14.82 -2.64 -15.28
CA PHE A 121 14.93 -3.99 -14.74
C PHE A 121 13.97 -4.16 -13.58
N ASN A 122 13.47 -5.39 -13.45
CA ASN A 122 12.55 -5.76 -12.39
C ASN A 122 13.34 -6.18 -11.15
N VAL A 123 13.06 -5.53 -10.03
CA VAL A 123 13.59 -5.85 -8.69
C VAL A 123 12.48 -6.39 -7.78
N GLY A 124 11.27 -6.54 -8.30
CA GLY A 124 10.17 -7.19 -7.59
C GLY A 124 10.40 -8.69 -7.50
N THR A 125 9.94 -9.31 -6.42
CA THR A 125 10.03 -10.76 -6.23
C THR A 125 8.78 -11.28 -5.55
N LYS A 126 8.17 -12.31 -6.14
CA LYS A 126 7.05 -13.02 -5.52
C LYS A 126 7.59 -14.00 -4.48
N VAL A 127 7.61 -13.58 -3.22
CA VAL A 127 7.97 -14.46 -2.11
C VAL A 127 6.69 -15.00 -1.51
N GLN A 128 6.48 -16.31 -1.60
CA GLN A 128 5.40 -16.99 -0.89
C GLN A 128 5.84 -17.21 0.56
N VAL A 129 4.95 -16.89 1.50
CA VAL A 129 5.15 -17.24 2.91
C VAL A 129 4.85 -18.74 3.03
N SER A 130 5.86 -19.57 3.32
CA SER A 130 5.61 -20.93 3.81
C SER A 130 4.86 -20.82 5.13
N ASP A 131 3.79 -21.59 5.28
CA ASP A 131 2.75 -21.54 6.32
C ASP A 131 3.24 -21.70 7.80
N GLY A 132 4.55 -21.67 8.05
CA GLY A 132 5.19 -21.97 9.33
C GLY A 132 5.47 -20.77 10.23
N GLY A 133 4.88 -19.60 9.97
CA GLY A 133 5.12 -18.42 10.80
C GLY A 133 4.01 -17.39 10.67
N GLN A 134 2.91 -17.59 11.41
CA GLN A 134 2.07 -16.47 11.83
C GLN A 134 2.94 -15.51 12.66
N LEU A 135 3.62 -14.58 11.99
CA LEU A 135 4.33 -13.50 12.66
C LEU A 135 3.60 -12.20 12.44
N SER A 136 3.10 -11.74 13.60
CA SER A 136 2.41 -10.52 13.95
C SER A 136 0.98 -10.40 13.42
N ALA A 137 0.05 -10.61 14.35
CA ALA A 137 -1.29 -10.05 14.29
C ALA A 137 -1.23 -8.63 13.73
N LEU A 138 -2.10 -8.35 12.77
CA LEU A 138 -2.40 -7.05 12.19
C LEU A 138 -2.03 -5.93 13.18
N ALA A 139 -1.00 -5.15 12.85
CA ALA A 139 -0.69 -3.94 13.59
C ALA A 139 -2.00 -3.13 13.76
N PRO A 140 -2.25 -2.51 14.93
CA PRO A 140 -3.48 -1.77 15.20
C PRO A 140 -3.81 -0.84 14.03
N LEU A 141 -4.99 -1.04 13.43
CA LEU A 141 -5.48 -0.21 12.34
C LEU A 141 -5.45 1.26 12.80
N GLY A 142 -4.82 2.13 12.02
CA GLY A 142 -4.75 3.56 12.34
C GLY A 142 -6.13 4.21 12.27
N GLN A 143 -6.29 5.36 12.92
CA GLN A 143 -7.53 6.18 12.88
C GLN A 143 -8.01 6.44 11.45
N GLU A 144 -7.10 6.85 10.56
CA GLU A 144 -7.39 7.08 9.14
C GLU A 144 -7.86 5.82 8.40
N GLU A 145 -7.29 4.66 8.73
CA GLU A 145 -7.66 3.38 8.10
C GLU A 145 -9.08 2.96 8.52
N LEU A 146 -9.44 3.18 9.78
CA LEU A 146 -10.79 2.95 10.27
C LEU A 146 -11.82 3.88 9.62
N LEU A 147 -11.49 5.16 9.43
CA LEU A 147 -12.34 6.11 8.71
C LEU A 147 -12.53 5.72 7.25
N LEU A 148 -11.46 5.35 6.55
CA LEU A 148 -11.52 4.90 5.16
C LEU A 148 -12.40 3.65 5.01
N LEU A 149 -12.30 2.69 5.95
CA LEU A 149 -13.17 1.52 5.98
C LEU A 149 -14.64 1.93 6.19
N ALA A 150 -14.92 2.85 7.11
CA ALA A 150 -16.27 3.36 7.36
C ALA A 150 -16.87 4.03 6.12
N PHE A 151 -16.11 4.92 5.46
CA PHE A 151 -16.53 5.56 4.22
C PHE A 151 -16.74 4.57 3.09
N ARG A 152 -15.89 3.54 2.96
CA ARG A 152 -16.09 2.48 1.98
C ARG A 152 -17.43 1.77 2.18
N VAL A 153 -17.77 1.41 3.42
CA VAL A 153 -19.06 0.78 3.72
C VAL A 153 -20.21 1.73 3.40
N LYS A 154 -20.10 3.02 3.73
CA LYS A 154 -21.11 4.03 3.38
C LYS A 154 -21.31 4.16 1.87
N ILE A 155 -20.23 4.21 1.09
CA ILE A 155 -20.31 4.24 -0.38
C ILE A 155 -21.03 3.01 -0.92
N LEU A 156 -20.71 1.82 -0.41
CA LEU A 156 -21.35 0.58 -0.84
C LEU A 156 -22.86 0.59 -0.51
N TRP A 157 -23.25 1.08 0.67
CA TRP A 157 -24.65 1.29 1.04
C TRP A 157 -25.38 2.27 0.11
N LEU A 158 -24.73 3.39 -0.23
CA LEU A 158 -25.29 4.37 -1.16
C LEU A 158 -25.48 3.79 -2.57
N LEU A 159 -24.51 3.03 -3.05
CA LEU A 159 -24.59 2.35 -4.35
C LEU A 159 -25.69 1.29 -4.38
N ASP A 160 -25.86 0.52 -3.30
CA ASP A 160 -26.94 -0.46 -3.16
C ASP A 160 -28.31 0.24 -3.18
N ARG A 161 -28.45 1.35 -2.45
CA ARG A 161 -29.67 2.16 -2.44
C ARG A 161 -29.99 2.75 -3.82
N LEU A 162 -28.98 3.25 -4.54
CA LEU A 162 -29.14 3.74 -5.91
C LEU A 162 -29.60 2.65 -6.87
N ARG A 163 -29.01 1.44 -6.78
CA ARG A 163 -29.45 0.27 -7.55
C ARG A 163 -30.89 -0.12 -7.22
N GLY A 164 -31.27 -0.07 -5.94
CA GLY A 164 -32.65 -0.26 -5.50
C GLY A 164 -33.61 0.73 -6.15
N CYS A 165 -33.24 2.01 -6.22
CA CYS A 165 -34.04 3.05 -6.88
C CYS A 165 -34.21 2.80 -8.39
N LEU A 166 -33.15 2.35 -9.08
CA LEU A 166 -33.19 2.04 -10.51
C LEU A 166 -34.05 0.81 -10.81
N ASN A 167 -33.92 -0.23 -9.99
CA ASN A 167 -34.63 -1.49 -10.21
C ASN A 167 -36.10 -1.43 -9.77
N PHE A 168 -36.44 -0.56 -8.81
CA PHE A 168 -37.78 -0.45 -8.23
C PHE A 168 -38.27 1.01 -8.12
N PRO A 169 -38.45 1.72 -9.24
CA PRO A 169 -38.73 3.16 -9.27
C PRO A 169 -40.08 3.55 -8.63
N SER A 170 -41.04 2.64 -8.55
CA SER A 170 -42.38 2.93 -7.99
C SER A 170 -42.61 2.37 -6.58
N ASN A 171 -41.61 1.67 -6.01
CA ASN A 171 -41.78 1.06 -4.69
C ASN A 171 -41.75 2.13 -3.59
N LYS A 172 -42.81 2.21 -2.77
CA LYS A 172 -42.94 3.13 -1.62
C LYS A 172 -42.39 2.57 -0.31
N GLN A 173 -42.01 1.29 -0.27
CA GLN A 173 -41.47 0.58 0.91
C GLN A 173 -39.96 0.27 0.77
N ARG A 174 -39.19 1.19 0.17
CA ARG A 174 -37.76 0.99 -0.13
C ARG A 174 -36.92 0.73 1.12
N ASP A 175 -37.22 1.40 2.21
CA ASP A 175 -36.47 1.27 3.48
C ASP A 175 -36.72 -0.08 4.19
N LYS A 176 -37.67 -0.89 3.70
CA LYS A 176 -37.93 -2.25 4.22
C LYS A 176 -37.17 -3.34 3.46
N ILE A 177 -36.52 -3.02 2.34
CA ILE A 177 -35.74 -3.98 1.58
C ILE A 177 -34.48 -4.30 2.37
N LYS A 178 -34.29 -5.57 2.71
CA LYS A 178 -33.10 -6.00 3.45
C LYS A 178 -31.86 -5.78 2.59
N PRO A 179 -30.81 -5.16 3.15
CA PRO A 179 -29.55 -5.02 2.43
C PRO A 179 -28.93 -6.40 2.16
N PRO A 180 -28.07 -6.50 1.14
CA PRO A 180 -27.23 -7.67 0.95
C PRO A 180 -26.46 -8.05 2.22
N ALA A 181 -26.40 -9.35 2.54
CA ALA A 181 -25.78 -9.87 3.76
C ALA A 181 -24.29 -9.45 3.92
N TYR A 182 -23.58 -9.23 2.80
CA TYR A 182 -22.20 -8.77 2.83
C TYR A 182 -22.05 -7.35 3.42
N LEU A 183 -23.01 -6.45 3.20
CA LEU A 183 -22.98 -5.09 3.77
C LEU A 183 -23.19 -5.11 5.28
N SER A 184 -24.14 -5.91 5.76
CA SER A 184 -24.37 -6.12 7.20
C SER A 184 -23.14 -6.74 7.88
N THR A 185 -22.47 -7.66 7.18
CA THR A 185 -21.24 -8.30 7.67
C THR A 185 -20.08 -7.30 7.75
N GLN A 186 -19.88 -6.47 6.72
CA GLN A 186 -18.82 -5.45 6.73
C GLN A 186 -19.05 -4.36 7.78
N THR A 187 -20.30 -3.93 7.95
CA THR A 187 -20.74 -3.00 9.01
C THR A 187 -20.39 -3.55 10.39
N SER A 188 -20.77 -4.80 10.66
CA SER A 188 -20.49 -5.46 11.93
C SER A 188 -18.99 -5.63 12.19
N LYS A 189 -18.21 -5.96 11.15
CA LYS A 189 -16.75 -6.06 11.25
C LYS A 189 -16.10 -4.74 11.64
N ILE A 190 -16.48 -3.63 11.02
CA ILE A 190 -15.93 -2.30 11.34
C ILE A 190 -16.28 -1.89 12.77
N LEU A 191 -17.54 -2.09 13.19
CA LEU A 191 -17.96 -1.78 14.56
C LEU A 191 -17.18 -2.60 15.59
N ARG A 192 -16.90 -3.89 15.29
CA ARG A 192 -16.08 -4.75 16.15
C ARG A 192 -14.62 -4.29 16.20
N LEU A 193 -14.03 -3.87 15.08
CA LEU A 193 -12.66 -3.32 15.04
C LEU A 193 -12.53 -2.03 15.85
N CYS A 194 -13.60 -1.22 15.91
CA CYS A 194 -13.64 -0.02 16.75
C CYS A 194 -13.66 -0.37 18.25
N THR A 195 -14.25 -1.49 18.64
CA THR A 195 -14.32 -1.93 20.05
C THR A 195 -13.04 -2.60 20.55
N SER A 196 -12.20 -3.14 19.67
CA SER A 196 -11.02 -3.94 20.04
C SER A 196 -9.70 -3.16 20.12
N SER A 197 -9.70 -1.84 19.92
CA SER A 197 -8.46 -1.03 19.80
C SER A 197 -8.53 0.24 20.67
N ASP A 198 -7.38 0.86 20.97
CA ASP A 198 -7.17 2.17 21.65
C ASP A 198 -7.75 3.36 20.85
N VAL A 199 -9.00 3.25 20.43
CA VAL A 199 -9.70 4.25 19.62
C VAL A 199 -10.42 5.23 20.52
N SER A 200 -10.18 6.53 20.30
CA SER A 200 -10.92 7.62 20.97
C SER A 200 -12.44 7.41 20.84
N SER A 201 -13.16 7.72 21.92
CA SER A 201 -14.64 7.69 21.96
C SER A 201 -15.27 8.55 20.85
N GLU A 202 -14.63 9.67 20.52
CA GLU A 202 -15.05 10.56 19.44
C GLU A 202 -14.98 9.85 18.09
N LEU A 203 -13.85 9.21 17.77
CA LEU A 203 -13.69 8.49 16.51
C LEU A 203 -14.68 7.33 16.39
N ARG A 204 -14.92 6.58 17.48
CA ARG A 204 -15.93 5.51 17.51
C ARG A 204 -17.33 6.06 17.21
N SER A 205 -17.66 7.23 17.74
CA SER A 205 -18.95 7.89 17.50
C SER A 205 -19.11 8.32 16.04
N SER A 206 -18.05 8.90 15.44
CA SER A 206 -18.02 9.31 14.03
C SER A 206 -18.18 8.11 13.10
N ILE A 207 -17.47 7.01 13.36
CA ILE A 207 -17.58 5.79 12.54
C ILE A 207 -18.99 5.21 12.63
N ARG A 208 -19.59 5.17 13.82
CA ARG A 208 -20.98 4.71 13.99
C ARG A 208 -21.96 5.59 13.23
N ALA A 209 -21.78 6.91 13.27
CA ALA A 209 -22.61 7.84 12.51
C ALA A 209 -22.46 7.64 11.00
N ILE A 210 -21.24 7.46 10.49
CA ILE A 210 -20.97 7.23 9.06
C ILE A 210 -21.62 5.94 8.57
N VAL A 211 -21.54 4.86 9.33
CA VAL A 211 -22.02 3.54 8.90
C VAL A 211 -23.53 3.36 9.09
N ASN A 212 -24.15 4.08 10.03
CA ASN A 212 -25.59 3.96 10.33
C ASN A 212 -26.47 5.07 9.72
N ALA A 213 -25.90 6.16 9.21
CA ALA A 213 -26.63 7.16 8.40
C ALA A 213 -26.98 6.60 7.03
#